data_AF-A0A8H5SCL9-F1
#
_entry.id   AF-A0A8H5SCL9-F1
#
_cell.length_a   1.000
_cell.length_b   1.000
_cell.length_c   1.000
_cell.angle_alpha   90.00
_cell.angle_beta   90.00
_cell.angle_gamma   90.00
#
_symmetry.space_group_name_H-M   'P 1'
#
loop_
_entity.id
_entity.type
_entity.pdbx_description
1 polymer ?
#
loop_
_entity_poly.entity_id
_entity_poly.type
_entity_poly.pdbx_seq_one_letter_code
_entity_poly.pdbx_strand_id
1 'polypeptide(L)'
;MQNPTTDVEVISTIQGVKSLADGITVLNASHRNEMPLLYINIEPNSLGANGELNLLAIMLCYGPQYHRRLYLVDVHRLANQAFSSRGYYGASLRSILDSASYQAVFFDVRHDSEILYTQYGIKLQGVLDLQLMENACRSSEPERLHLQPFEPLMLSLLVSGMNRKRWLVDKFNGEWAYKNGARAPHIVFQKRPVIAYIQLYCCRNIRFMAELYQKIWYAVPQTIELVARESQRLVDESQEDGYDPSAIGRLRSPWSAEQHVELDSWVETSPVFVDLRLGR
;
A
#
# COMPACT_ATOMS: atom_id res chain seq x y z
N MET A 1 28.25 1.18 16.05
CA MET A 1 27.01 1.52 15.32
C MET A 1 26.42 0.21 14.83
N GLN A 2 25.42 -0.34 15.51
CA GLN A 2 24.71 -1.51 15.02
C GLN A 2 23.89 -1.09 13.80
N ASN A 3 24.16 -1.70 12.63
CA ASN A 3 23.26 -1.59 11.50
C ASN A 3 21.87 -2.03 11.97
N PRO A 4 20.81 -1.22 11.83
CA PRO A 4 19.47 -1.71 12.08
C PRO A 4 19.22 -2.81 11.05
N THR A 5 19.28 -4.07 11.48
CA THR A 5 18.82 -5.20 10.68
C THR A 5 17.37 -4.92 10.33
N THR A 6 17.14 -4.68 9.05
CA THR A 6 15.79 -4.57 8.52
C THR A 6 15.16 -5.95 8.57
N ASP A 7 14.04 -6.08 9.27
CA ASP A 7 13.16 -7.27 9.23
C ASP A 7 12.42 -7.35 7.89
N VAL A 8 13.16 -7.18 6.78
CA VAL A 8 12.67 -7.23 5.41
C VAL A 8 13.41 -8.32 4.65
N GLU A 9 12.67 -9.13 3.92
CA GLU A 9 13.21 -10.12 3.02
C GLU A 9 13.25 -9.57 1.59
N VAL A 10 14.44 -9.43 1.00
CA VAL A 10 14.58 -8.99 -0.39
C VAL A 10 14.46 -10.20 -1.32
N ILE A 11 13.39 -10.23 -2.12
CA ILE A 11 13.11 -11.31 -3.06
C ILE A 11 13.66 -10.93 -4.43
N SER A 12 14.79 -11.53 -4.81
CA SER A 12 15.52 -11.22 -6.05
C SER A 12 15.73 -12.42 -6.98
N THR A 13 15.05 -13.53 -6.70
CA THR A 13 15.10 -14.77 -7.49
C THR A 13 13.70 -15.24 -7.86
N ILE A 14 13.60 -15.93 -9.00
CA ILE A 14 12.36 -16.59 -9.44
C ILE A 14 11.84 -17.52 -8.35
N GLN A 15 12.72 -18.33 -7.75
CA GLN A 15 12.33 -19.26 -6.69
C GLN A 15 11.76 -18.52 -5.48
N GLY A 16 12.33 -17.38 -5.09
CA GLY A 16 11.82 -16.57 -4.00
C GLY A 16 10.41 -16.03 -4.29
N VAL A 17 10.14 -15.55 -5.51
CA VAL A 17 8.80 -15.11 -5.91
C VAL A 17 7.79 -16.25 -5.90
N LYS A 18 8.17 -17.43 -6.40
CA LYS A 18 7.34 -18.63 -6.36
C LYS A 18 6.98 -19.00 -4.92
N SER A 19 7.97 -19.05 -4.03
CA SER A 19 7.76 -19.33 -2.62
C SER A 19 6.88 -18.29 -1.92
N LEU A 20 7.02 -17.01 -2.29
CA LEU A 20 6.16 -15.94 -1.78
C LEU A 20 4.70 -16.13 -2.23
N ALA A 21 4.47 -16.41 -3.51
CA ALA A 21 3.13 -16.66 -4.05
C ALA A 21 2.47 -17.90 -3.40
N ASP A 22 3.24 -18.97 -3.20
CA ASP A 22 2.77 -20.16 -2.47
C ASP A 22 2.41 -19.84 -1.02
N GLY A 23 3.26 -19.06 -0.33
CA GLY A 23 3.01 -18.61 1.04
C GLY A 23 1.72 -17.79 1.15
N ILE A 24 1.51 -16.82 0.24
CA ILE A 24 0.27 -16.04 0.18
C ILE A 24 -0.94 -16.94 -0.05
N THR A 25 -0.83 -17.91 -0.98
CA THR A 25 -1.94 -18.83 -1.30
C THR A 25 -2.35 -19.68 -0.10
N VAL A 26 -1.37 -20.26 0.60
CA VAL A 26 -1.62 -21.07 1.81
C VAL A 26 -2.24 -20.23 2.91
N LEU A 27 -1.69 -19.04 3.16
CA LEU A 27 -2.20 -18.15 4.20
C LEU A 27 -3.63 -17.71 3.89
N ASN A 28 -3.91 -17.29 2.65
CA ASN A 28 -5.25 -16.85 2.23
C ASN A 28 -6.30 -17.97 2.40
N ALA A 29 -5.97 -19.21 2.05
CA ALA A 29 -6.87 -20.34 2.22
C ALA A 29 -7.23 -20.65 3.69
N SER A 30 -6.33 -20.32 4.62
CA SER A 30 -6.55 -20.47 6.07
C SER A 30 -7.11 -19.22 6.75
N HIS A 31 -7.25 -18.13 5.99
CA HIS A 31 -7.55 -16.82 6.52
C HIS A 31 -9.05 -16.67 6.79
N ARG A 32 -9.42 -16.16 7.96
CA ARG A 32 -10.83 -16.06 8.39
C ARG A 32 -11.54 -14.75 7.94
N ASN A 33 -11.02 -14.05 6.93
CA ASN A 33 -11.61 -12.85 6.32
C ASN A 33 -11.88 -11.64 7.25
N GLU A 34 -11.42 -11.63 8.50
CA GLU A 34 -11.69 -10.49 9.39
C GLU A 34 -10.75 -9.29 9.15
N MET A 35 -9.54 -9.54 8.64
CA MET A 35 -8.52 -8.52 8.38
C MET A 35 -7.83 -8.79 7.05
N PRO A 36 -7.27 -7.82 6.32
CA PRO A 36 -6.57 -8.10 5.07
C PRO A 36 -5.24 -8.82 5.29
N LEU A 37 -4.94 -9.79 4.43
CA LEU A 37 -3.65 -10.49 4.43
C LEU A 37 -2.55 -9.63 3.80
N LEU A 38 -2.89 -8.89 2.74
CA LEU A 38 -1.94 -8.20 1.88
C LEU A 38 -2.03 -6.69 2.09
N TYR A 39 -0.90 -6.07 2.38
CA TYR A 39 -0.69 -4.64 2.23
C TYR A 39 0.38 -4.47 1.16
N ILE A 40 0.16 -3.53 0.24
CA ILE A 40 1.02 -3.32 -0.91
C ILE A 40 1.27 -1.83 -1.09
N ASN A 41 2.51 -1.51 -1.43
CA ASN A 41 2.90 -0.15 -1.79
C ASN A 41 3.93 -0.23 -2.91
N ILE A 42 3.66 0.48 -3.99
CA ILE A 42 4.65 0.82 -5.01
C ILE A 42 5.10 2.24 -4.72
N GLU A 43 6.42 2.47 -4.77
CA GLU A 43 6.92 3.82 -4.58
C GLU A 43 6.81 4.59 -5.92
N PRO A 44 5.99 5.65 -6.02
CA PRO A 44 5.82 6.44 -7.26
C PRO A 44 7.13 7.04 -7.77
N ASN A 45 8.07 7.30 -6.87
CA ASN A 45 9.38 7.86 -7.20
C ASN A 45 10.46 6.78 -7.37
N SER A 46 10.11 5.50 -7.16
CA SER A 46 11.02 4.37 -7.41
C SER A 46 11.06 3.93 -8.86
N LEU A 47 10.50 4.74 -9.76
CA LEU A 47 10.55 4.48 -11.18
C LEU A 47 12.00 4.57 -11.70
N GLY A 48 12.36 3.68 -12.62
CA GLY A 48 13.65 3.70 -13.30
C GLY A 48 13.82 4.97 -14.12
N ALA A 49 14.95 5.09 -14.81
CA ALA A 49 15.23 6.25 -15.68
C ALA A 49 14.09 6.59 -16.67
N ASN A 50 13.28 5.58 -17.03
CA ASN A 50 12.19 5.68 -18.01
C ASN A 50 10.80 5.39 -17.44
N GLY A 51 10.58 5.48 -16.13
CA GLY A 51 9.24 5.23 -15.56
C GLY A 51 8.98 3.78 -15.10
N GLU A 52 9.95 2.87 -15.20
CA GLU A 52 9.75 1.43 -14.90
C GLU A 52 9.73 1.11 -13.40
N LEU A 53 8.82 0.23 -12.96
CA LEU A 53 8.77 -0.26 -11.58
C LEU A 53 10.05 -1.01 -11.15
N ASN A 54 10.79 -0.50 -10.15
CA ASN A 54 12.00 -1.17 -9.66
C ASN A 54 11.77 -2.12 -8.48
N LEU A 55 10.91 -1.74 -7.53
CA LEU A 55 10.71 -2.46 -6.27
C LEU A 55 9.23 -2.49 -5.90
N LEU A 56 8.76 -3.63 -5.41
CA LEU A 56 7.41 -3.80 -4.88
C LEU A 56 7.49 -4.19 -3.40
N ALA A 57 6.93 -3.36 -2.53
CA ALA A 57 6.85 -3.66 -1.10
C ALA A 57 5.55 -4.40 -0.78
N ILE A 58 5.66 -5.56 -0.14
CA ILE A 58 4.52 -6.37 0.30
C ILE A 58 4.68 -6.64 1.80
N MET A 59 3.64 -6.34 2.57
CA MET A 59 3.56 -6.75 3.97
C MET A 59 2.45 -7.78 4.12
N LEU A 60 2.81 -8.99 4.57
CA LEU A 60 1.86 -10.02 4.94
C LEU A 60 1.48 -9.84 6.41
N CYS A 61 0.18 -9.85 6.70
CA CYS A 61 -0.37 -9.84 8.05
C CYS A 61 -1.20 -11.12 8.27
N TYR A 62 -0.76 -12.00 9.17
CA TYR A 62 -1.37 -13.33 9.30
C TYR A 62 -1.33 -13.89 10.72
N GLY A 63 -2.18 -14.90 10.94
CA GLY A 63 -2.30 -15.62 12.20
C GLY A 63 -3.04 -14.84 13.29
N PRO A 64 -3.37 -15.51 14.41
CA PRO A 64 -4.18 -14.93 15.49
C PRO A 64 -3.46 -13.78 16.23
N GLN A 65 -2.13 -13.75 16.19
CA GLN A 65 -1.32 -12.67 16.78
C GLN A 65 -1.03 -11.53 15.79
N TYR A 66 -1.61 -11.59 14.58
CA TYR A 66 -1.42 -10.59 13.54
C TYR A 66 0.06 -10.31 13.22
N HIS A 67 0.82 -11.39 13.01
CA HIS A 67 2.23 -11.32 12.67
C HIS A 67 2.42 -10.56 11.36
N ARG A 68 3.44 -9.69 11.31
CA ARG A 68 3.77 -8.88 10.15
C ARG A 68 5.09 -9.36 9.55
N ARG A 69 5.11 -9.65 8.25
CA ARG A 69 6.35 -9.97 7.52
C ARG A 69 6.46 -9.13 6.27
N LEU A 70 7.61 -8.48 6.10
CA LEU A 70 7.86 -7.56 4.99
C LEU A 70 8.73 -8.20 3.94
N TYR A 71 8.30 -8.05 2.69
CA TYR A 71 8.99 -8.49 1.51
C TYR A 71 9.23 -7.29 0.59
N LEU A 72 10.41 -7.26 -0.02
CA LEU A 72 10.76 -6.30 -1.04
C LEU A 72 11.13 -7.07 -2.30
N VAL A 73 10.21 -7.11 -3.27
CA VAL A 73 10.41 -7.83 -4.53
C VAL A 73 11.20 -6.95 -5.48
N ASP A 74 12.31 -7.49 -5.97
CA ASP A 74 13.23 -6.85 -6.91
C ASP A 74 12.69 -6.96 -8.34
N VAL A 75 11.71 -6.12 -8.66
CA VAL A 75 11.05 -6.08 -9.97
C VAL A 75 12.04 -5.68 -11.07
N HIS A 76 12.99 -4.78 -10.80
CA HIS A 76 14.03 -4.40 -11.77
C HIS A 76 14.83 -5.61 -12.27
N ARG A 77 15.24 -6.50 -11.36
CA ARG A 77 16.02 -7.69 -11.71
C ARG A 77 15.16 -8.79 -12.32
N LEU A 78 13.94 -8.96 -11.83
CA LEU A 78 13.07 -10.07 -12.20
C LEU A 78 12.16 -9.75 -13.41
N ALA A 79 12.01 -8.46 -13.74
CA ALA A 79 11.11 -7.94 -14.76
C ALA A 79 9.72 -8.61 -14.67
N ASN A 80 9.15 -9.00 -15.81
CA ASN A 80 7.87 -9.69 -15.88
C ASN A 80 7.83 -11.02 -15.08
N GLN A 81 8.98 -11.63 -14.78
CA GLN A 81 9.03 -12.87 -13.97
C GLN A 81 8.70 -12.62 -12.50
N ALA A 82 8.77 -11.38 -12.02
CA ALA A 82 8.26 -11.00 -10.70
C ALA A 82 6.76 -11.31 -10.55
N PHE A 83 5.99 -11.17 -11.63
CA PHE A 83 4.54 -11.30 -11.60
C PHE A 83 4.01 -12.58 -12.24
N SER A 84 4.72 -13.11 -13.26
CA SER A 84 4.28 -14.27 -14.05
C SER A 84 4.74 -15.62 -13.52
N SER A 85 5.75 -15.66 -12.62
CA SER A 85 6.28 -16.91 -12.08
C SER A 85 5.27 -17.60 -11.16
N ARG A 86 4.85 -18.81 -11.53
CA ARG A 86 3.91 -19.62 -10.74
C ARG A 86 4.62 -20.50 -9.72
N GLY A 87 4.11 -20.49 -8.50
CA GLY A 87 4.51 -21.40 -7.43
C GLY A 87 3.93 -22.81 -7.60
N TYR A 88 4.19 -23.66 -6.61
CA TYR A 88 3.70 -25.03 -6.54
C TYR A 88 2.16 -25.11 -6.60
N TYR A 89 1.46 -24.19 -5.95
CA TYR A 89 -0.01 -24.15 -5.95
C TYR A 89 -0.60 -23.50 -7.22
N GLY A 90 0.23 -23.24 -8.24
CA GLY A 90 -0.21 -22.74 -9.54
C GLY A 90 -0.49 -21.23 -9.59
N ALA A 91 -0.47 -20.54 -8.46
CA ALA A 91 -0.62 -19.09 -8.34
C ALA A 91 0.70 -18.35 -8.64
N SER A 92 0.59 -17.15 -9.22
CA SER A 92 1.66 -16.16 -9.33
C SER A 92 1.24 -14.86 -8.64
N LEU A 93 2.16 -13.90 -8.45
CA LEU A 93 1.77 -12.58 -7.93
C LEU A 93 0.73 -11.89 -8.82
N ARG A 94 0.82 -12.02 -10.16
CA ARG A 94 -0.24 -11.54 -11.06
C ARG A 94 -1.60 -12.16 -10.73
N SER A 95 -1.71 -13.49 -10.69
CA SER A 95 -3.02 -14.13 -10.47
C SER A 95 -3.61 -13.85 -9.07
N ILE A 96 -2.75 -13.55 -8.10
CA ILE A 96 -3.16 -13.11 -6.75
C ILE A 96 -3.75 -11.70 -6.85
N LEU A 97 -3.04 -10.76 -7.50
CA LEU A 97 -3.46 -9.37 -7.64
C LEU A 97 -4.67 -9.19 -8.57
N ASP A 98 -4.84 -10.07 -9.55
CA ASP A 98 -5.97 -10.06 -10.50
C ASP A 98 -7.25 -10.69 -9.91
N SER A 99 -7.22 -11.15 -8.65
CA SER A 99 -8.30 -11.94 -8.06
C SER A 99 -8.94 -11.27 -6.86
N ALA A 100 -10.24 -11.02 -6.94
CA ALA A 100 -11.05 -10.49 -5.83
C ALA A 100 -11.08 -11.43 -4.60
N SER A 101 -10.62 -12.68 -4.72
CA SER A 101 -10.48 -13.60 -3.58
C SER A 101 -9.26 -13.29 -2.69
N TYR A 102 -8.38 -12.39 -3.12
CA TYR A 102 -7.22 -11.94 -2.35
C TYR A 102 -7.36 -10.45 -2.06
N GLN A 103 -7.86 -10.13 -0.87
CA GLN A 103 -8.01 -8.75 -0.48
C GLN A 103 -6.65 -8.08 -0.25
N ALA A 104 -6.40 -6.96 -0.93
CA ALA A 104 -5.17 -6.20 -0.84
C ALA A 104 -5.42 -4.74 -0.47
N VAL A 105 -4.70 -4.25 0.53
CA VAL A 105 -4.78 -2.86 0.98
C VAL A 105 -3.68 -2.04 0.32
N PHE A 106 -4.09 -0.96 -0.33
CA PHE A 106 -3.23 0.08 -0.89
C PHE A 106 -3.49 1.40 -0.18
N PHE A 107 -2.66 2.41 -0.40
CA PHE A 107 -2.95 3.78 -0.02
C PHE A 107 -2.88 4.65 -1.27
N ASP A 108 -4.02 5.24 -1.68
CA ASP A 108 -4.12 5.96 -2.97
C ASP A 108 -3.74 5.05 -4.15
N VAL A 109 -4.56 4.03 -4.41
CA VAL A 109 -4.26 2.90 -5.31
C VAL A 109 -4.07 3.31 -6.78
N ARG A 110 -4.59 4.47 -7.18
CA ARG A 110 -4.72 4.85 -8.59
C ARG A 110 -3.40 4.76 -9.36
N HIS A 111 -2.33 5.34 -8.82
CA HIS A 111 -1.05 5.33 -9.52
C HIS A 111 -0.37 3.96 -9.49
N ASP A 112 -0.48 3.23 -8.37
CA ASP A 112 0.01 1.86 -8.26
C ASP A 112 -0.69 0.95 -9.30
N SER A 113 -2.01 1.11 -9.43
CA SER A 113 -2.85 0.40 -10.39
C SER A 113 -2.50 0.73 -11.84
N GLU A 114 -2.37 2.01 -12.18
CA GLU A 114 -1.95 2.46 -13.50
C GLU A 114 -0.60 1.83 -13.89
N ILE A 115 0.41 1.87 -13.02
CA ILE A 115 1.72 1.26 -13.28
C ILE A 115 1.60 -0.25 -13.47
N LEU A 116 0.88 -0.94 -12.58
CA LEU A 116 0.74 -2.39 -12.63
C LEU A 116 0.00 -2.85 -13.90
N TYR A 117 -0.98 -2.08 -14.36
CA TYR A 117 -1.71 -2.36 -15.58
C TYR A 117 -0.90 -2.02 -16.84
N THR A 118 -0.38 -0.80 -16.95
CA THR A 118 0.31 -0.33 -18.16
C THR A 118 1.61 -1.10 -18.43
N GLN A 119 2.38 -1.43 -17.39
CA GLN A 119 3.67 -2.10 -17.54
C GLN A 119 3.56 -3.63 -17.48
N TYR A 120 2.60 -4.16 -16.71
CA TYR A 120 2.52 -5.60 -16.43
C TYR A 120 1.14 -6.20 -16.73
N GLY A 121 0.18 -5.47 -17.27
CA GLY A 121 -1.15 -5.98 -17.63
C GLY A 121 -1.91 -6.60 -16.46
N ILE A 122 -1.62 -6.18 -15.23
CA ILE A 122 -2.27 -6.66 -14.01
C ILE A 122 -3.58 -5.88 -13.87
N LYS A 123 -4.70 -6.60 -13.83
CA LYS A 123 -6.04 -6.05 -13.66
C LYS A 123 -6.41 -6.18 -12.19
N LEU A 124 -5.94 -5.22 -11.37
CA LEU A 124 -6.14 -5.27 -9.92
C LEU A 124 -7.62 -5.51 -9.54
N GLN A 125 -7.82 -6.42 -8.59
CA GLN A 125 -9.12 -6.74 -8.01
C GLN A 125 -9.00 -6.92 -6.49
N GLY A 126 -10.12 -6.81 -5.77
CA GLY A 126 -10.13 -7.04 -4.30
C GLY A 126 -9.40 -5.95 -3.50
N VAL A 127 -9.37 -4.73 -4.03
CA VAL A 127 -8.63 -3.62 -3.42
C VAL A 127 -9.44 -2.94 -2.32
N LEU A 128 -8.76 -2.62 -1.21
CA LEU A 128 -9.19 -1.58 -0.29
C LEU A 128 -8.20 -0.42 -0.26
N ASP A 129 -8.68 0.78 -0.58
CA ASP A 129 -7.89 1.99 -0.49
C ASP A 129 -7.97 2.59 0.91
N LEU A 130 -6.84 2.56 1.63
CA LEU A 130 -6.72 3.06 2.99
C LEU A 130 -6.90 4.58 3.09
N GLN A 131 -6.65 5.34 2.01
CA GLN A 131 -6.94 6.77 1.95
C GLN A 131 -8.45 7.03 1.94
N LEU A 132 -9.22 6.21 1.22
CA LEU A 132 -10.68 6.26 1.25
C LEU A 132 -11.22 5.81 2.60
N MET A 133 -10.65 4.75 3.19
CA MET A 133 -11.02 4.31 4.55
C MET A 133 -10.84 5.43 5.58
N GLU A 134 -9.69 6.10 5.57
CA GLU A 134 -9.45 7.21 6.50
C GLU A 134 -10.41 8.37 6.26
N ASN A 135 -10.69 8.72 5.00
CA ASN A 135 -11.62 9.78 4.69
C ASN A 135 -13.05 9.43 5.14
N ALA A 136 -13.50 8.19 4.91
CA ALA A 136 -14.81 7.71 5.34
C ALA A 136 -15.01 7.78 6.87
N CYS A 137 -13.94 7.67 7.66
CA CYS A 137 -13.99 7.80 9.13
C CYS A 137 -14.19 9.21 9.65
N ARG A 138 -14.06 10.26 8.81
CA ARG A 138 -14.12 11.63 9.30
C ARG A 138 -15.54 12.02 9.66
N SER A 139 -15.67 12.96 10.60
CA SER A 139 -16.89 13.16 11.36
C SER A 139 -18.02 13.85 10.60
N SER A 140 -17.71 14.52 9.48
CA SER A 140 -18.70 15.29 8.72
C SER A 140 -18.32 15.44 7.24
N GLU A 141 -19.30 15.71 6.39
CA GLU A 141 -19.09 15.98 4.96
C GLU A 141 -18.00 17.03 4.68
N PRO A 142 -17.96 18.21 5.34
CA PRO A 142 -16.89 19.19 5.12
C PRO A 142 -15.47 18.66 5.34
N GLU A 143 -15.30 17.76 6.33
CA GLU A 143 -14.02 17.10 6.59
C GLU A 143 -13.71 16.04 5.54
N ARG A 144 -14.73 15.47 4.90
CA ARG A 144 -14.62 14.42 3.88
C ARG A 144 -14.39 14.95 2.47
N LEU A 145 -14.59 16.24 2.18
CA LEU A 145 -14.44 16.82 0.82
C LEU A 145 -13.07 16.60 0.15
N HIS A 146 -12.01 16.41 0.95
CA HIS A 146 -10.65 16.27 0.42
C HIS A 146 -9.93 15.03 1.00
N LEU A 147 -9.23 14.31 0.14
CA LEU A 147 -8.35 13.21 0.51
C LEU A 147 -7.03 13.76 1.07
N GLN A 148 -6.44 13.06 2.05
CA GLN A 148 -5.13 13.43 2.60
C GLN A 148 -4.01 12.61 1.94
N PRO A 149 -2.92 13.24 1.47
CA PRO A 149 -1.75 12.51 1.03
C PRO A 149 -1.10 11.74 2.19
N PHE A 150 -0.39 10.66 1.86
CA PHE A 150 0.16 9.73 2.85
C PHE A 150 1.04 10.40 3.91
N GLU A 151 2.02 11.21 3.49
CA GLU A 151 2.97 11.84 4.42
C GLU A 151 2.32 12.83 5.40
N PRO A 152 1.52 13.82 4.95
CA PRO A 152 0.76 14.68 5.86
C PRO A 152 -0.09 13.91 6.87
N LEU A 153 -0.78 12.86 6.42
CA LEU A 153 -1.57 11.99 7.30
C LEU A 153 -0.68 11.29 8.32
N MET A 154 0.39 10.63 7.87
CA MET A 154 1.31 9.94 8.78
C MET A 154 1.93 10.89 9.80
N LEU A 155 2.27 12.13 9.42
CA LEU A 155 2.79 13.15 10.33
C LEU A 155 1.75 13.65 11.33
N SER A 156 0.45 13.63 11.00
CA SER A 156 -0.61 13.96 11.95
C SER A 156 -0.85 12.81 12.94
N LEU A 157 -0.75 11.56 12.48
CA LEU A 157 -1.05 10.37 13.28
C LEU A 157 0.12 9.87 14.14
N LEU A 158 1.37 10.05 13.72
CA LEU A 158 2.56 9.67 14.49
C LEU A 158 2.83 10.72 15.59
N VAL A 159 2.28 10.50 16.77
CA VAL A 159 2.49 11.42 17.91
C VAL A 159 3.95 11.38 18.38
N SER A 160 4.43 12.52 18.89
CA SER A 160 5.83 12.77 19.26
C SER A 160 6.50 11.59 19.99
N GLY A 161 7.63 11.11 19.46
CA GLY A 161 8.36 9.98 20.03
C GLY A 161 9.47 9.47 19.12
N MET A 162 10.11 8.36 19.51
CA MET A 162 11.17 7.73 18.71
C MET A 162 10.65 7.23 17.35
N ASN A 163 9.40 6.76 17.27
CA ASN A 163 8.78 6.28 16.02
C ASN A 163 8.61 7.40 15.00
N ARG A 164 8.09 8.58 15.41
CA ARG A 164 7.99 9.77 14.55
C ARG A 164 9.37 10.23 14.08
N LYS A 165 10.35 10.34 14.98
CA LYS A 165 11.73 10.73 14.63
C LYS A 165 12.36 9.76 13.64
N ARG A 166 12.21 8.46 13.86
CA ARG A 166 12.77 7.42 12.98
C ARG A 166 12.08 7.38 11.62
N TRP A 167 10.75 7.55 11.58
CA TRP A 167 10.01 7.67 10.32
C TRP A 167 10.51 8.86 9.49
N LEU A 168 10.63 10.04 10.12
CA LEU A 168 11.17 11.25 9.49
C LEU A 168 12.60 11.04 8.99
N VAL A 169 13.47 10.40 9.78
CA VAL A 169 14.87 10.14 9.37
C VAL A 169 14.95 9.18 8.19
N ASP A 170 14.21 8.06 8.23
CA ASP A 170 14.23 7.09 7.13
C ASP A 170 13.65 7.68 5.84
N LYS A 171 12.55 8.47 5.96
CA LYS A 171 11.94 9.18 4.84
C LYS A 171 12.91 10.22 4.28
N PHE A 172 13.47 11.07 5.13
CA PHE A 172 14.47 12.08 4.73
C PHE A 172 15.67 11.42 4.05
N ASN A 173 16.24 10.36 4.60
CA ASN A 173 17.41 9.70 4.02
C ASN A 173 17.10 9.10 2.65
N GLY A 174 15.94 8.44 2.49
CA GLY A 174 15.52 7.88 1.21
C GLY A 174 15.22 8.98 0.17
N GLU A 175 14.44 10.00 0.56
CA GLU A 175 14.13 11.13 -0.31
C GLU A 175 15.35 11.97 -0.66
N TRP A 176 16.28 12.17 0.27
CA TRP A 176 17.50 12.92 0.03
C TRP A 176 18.43 12.16 -0.90
N ALA A 177 18.62 10.85 -0.69
CA ALA A 177 19.43 10.02 -1.58
C ALA A 177 18.85 9.95 -2.99
N TYR A 178 17.52 9.99 -3.10
CA TYR A 178 16.82 10.18 -4.35
C TYR A 178 17.08 11.58 -4.93
N LYS A 179 16.63 12.67 -4.29
CA LYS A 179 16.67 14.03 -4.85
C LYS A 179 18.10 14.56 -5.11
N ASN A 180 19.08 14.16 -4.31
CA ASN A 180 20.43 14.74 -4.30
C ASN A 180 21.56 13.72 -4.57
N GLY A 181 21.22 12.49 -4.94
CA GLY A 181 22.22 11.48 -5.27
C GLY A 181 23.06 11.89 -6.48
N ALA A 182 24.40 11.80 -6.35
CA ALA A 182 25.38 12.28 -7.33
C ALA A 182 25.31 11.68 -8.76
N ARG A 183 24.32 10.83 -9.07
CA ARG A 183 24.18 10.11 -10.36
C ARG A 183 22.71 9.92 -10.81
N ALA A 184 21.86 10.93 -10.63
CA ALA A 184 20.42 10.91 -10.96
C ALA A 184 19.53 10.12 -9.95
N PRO A 185 18.34 10.67 -9.60
CA PRO A 185 17.53 10.17 -8.50
C PRO A 185 17.10 8.70 -8.60
N HIS A 186 16.74 8.25 -9.80
CA HIS A 186 16.21 6.91 -10.06
C HIS A 186 17.27 5.79 -9.97
N ILE A 187 18.56 6.09 -10.19
CA ILE A 187 19.61 5.06 -10.22
C ILE A 187 19.79 4.39 -8.85
N VAL A 188 19.45 5.07 -7.75
CA VAL A 188 19.57 4.49 -6.41
C VAL A 188 18.68 3.25 -6.22
N PHE A 189 17.51 3.22 -6.86
CA PHE A 189 16.57 2.09 -6.83
C PHE A 189 17.01 0.92 -7.73
N GLN A 190 17.95 1.15 -8.65
CA GLN A 190 18.51 0.14 -9.56
C GLN A 190 19.81 -0.49 -9.01
N LYS A 191 20.46 0.11 -8.01
CA LYS A 191 21.70 -0.44 -7.42
C LYS A 191 21.46 -1.80 -6.77
N ARG A 192 22.35 -2.76 -7.03
CA ARG A 192 22.30 -4.11 -6.44
C ARG A 192 23.60 -4.45 -5.70
N PRO A 193 23.52 -5.11 -4.52
CA PRO A 193 22.29 -5.44 -3.77
C PRO A 193 21.51 -4.18 -3.34
N VAL A 194 20.19 -4.30 -3.15
CA VAL A 194 19.35 -3.15 -2.76
C VAL A 194 19.90 -2.56 -1.46
N ILE A 195 20.24 -1.28 -1.47
CA ILE A 195 20.96 -0.65 -0.35
C ILE A 195 20.02 -0.51 0.86
N ALA A 196 20.54 -0.75 2.06
CA ALA A 196 19.75 -0.83 3.31
C ALA A 196 18.81 0.36 3.55
N TYR A 197 19.24 1.60 3.27
CA TYR A 197 18.36 2.77 3.47
C TYR A 197 17.21 2.84 2.45
N ILE A 198 17.39 2.31 1.23
CA ILE A 198 16.30 2.16 0.26
C ILE A 198 15.32 1.09 0.71
N GLN A 199 15.82 -0.04 1.24
CA GLN A 199 14.95 -1.06 1.82
C GLN A 199 14.10 -0.48 2.96
N LEU A 200 14.73 0.29 3.86
CA LEU A 200 14.04 0.99 4.95
C LEU A 200 13.00 1.96 4.42
N TYR A 201 13.36 2.80 3.44
CA TYR A 201 12.47 3.77 2.81
C TYR A 201 11.20 3.10 2.25
N CYS A 202 11.34 2.09 1.38
CA CYS A 202 10.19 1.39 0.79
C CYS A 202 9.32 0.69 1.85
N CYS A 203 9.94 0.07 2.85
CA CYS A 203 9.19 -0.65 3.88
C CYS A 203 8.57 0.27 4.94
N ARG A 204 9.02 1.51 5.06
CA ARG A 204 8.55 2.44 6.10
C ARG A 204 7.15 2.96 5.79
N ASN A 205 6.82 3.18 4.51
CA ASN A 205 5.50 3.63 4.08
C ASN A 205 4.42 2.56 4.35
N ILE A 206 4.73 1.29 4.13
CA ILE A 206 3.75 0.21 4.32
C ILE A 206 3.58 -0.26 5.77
N ARG A 207 4.60 -0.08 6.63
CA ARG A 207 4.62 -0.63 8.00
C ARG A 207 3.46 -0.17 8.88
N PHE A 208 2.94 1.04 8.63
CA PHE A 208 1.86 1.63 9.41
C PHE A 208 0.47 1.39 8.81
N MET A 209 0.39 0.93 7.56
CA MET A 209 -0.89 0.69 6.89
C MET A 209 -1.73 -0.34 7.63
N ALA A 210 -1.12 -1.41 8.12
CA ALA A 210 -1.82 -2.43 8.89
C ALA A 210 -2.42 -1.88 10.18
N GLU A 211 -1.66 -1.10 10.95
CA GLU A 211 -2.15 -0.52 12.21
C GLU A 211 -3.27 0.50 11.98
N LEU A 212 -3.10 1.37 10.98
CA LEU A 212 -4.12 2.33 10.59
C LEU A 212 -5.40 1.63 10.13
N TYR A 213 -5.28 0.60 9.29
CA TYR A 213 -6.40 -0.23 8.88
C TYR A 213 -7.15 -0.81 10.08
N GLN A 214 -6.46 -1.44 11.05
CA GLN A 214 -7.18 -2.05 12.18
C GLN A 214 -7.95 -1.01 12.99
N LYS A 215 -7.35 0.16 13.24
CA LYS A 215 -8.00 1.24 13.99
C LYS A 215 -9.26 1.74 13.31
N ILE A 216 -9.20 1.89 11.98
CA ILE A 216 -10.36 2.27 11.17
C ILE A 216 -11.42 1.16 11.17
N TRP A 217 -11.00 -0.08 10.87
CA TRP A 217 -11.88 -1.24 10.80
C TRP A 217 -12.68 -1.44 12.10
N TYR A 218 -12.03 -1.34 13.25
CA TYR A 218 -12.72 -1.51 14.54
C TYR A 218 -13.69 -0.37 14.87
N ALA A 219 -13.47 0.82 14.30
CA ALA A 219 -14.32 1.97 14.56
C ALA A 219 -15.56 2.03 13.67
N VAL A 220 -15.40 1.74 12.37
CA VAL A 220 -16.45 1.89 11.35
C VAL A 220 -16.45 0.74 10.33
N PRO A 221 -16.61 -0.53 10.77
CA PRO A 221 -16.57 -1.68 9.85
C PRO A 221 -17.65 -1.64 8.76
N GLN A 222 -18.74 -0.91 8.97
CA GLN A 222 -19.85 -0.75 8.03
C GLN A 222 -19.40 -0.07 6.72
N THR A 223 -18.35 0.76 6.79
CA THR A 223 -17.81 1.51 5.62
C THR A 223 -17.16 0.65 4.56
N ILE A 224 -16.83 -0.60 4.90
CA ILE A 224 -15.87 -1.38 4.10
C ILE A 224 -16.42 -1.76 2.74
N GLU A 225 -17.70 -2.11 2.65
CA GLU A 225 -18.30 -2.44 1.36
C GLU A 225 -18.32 -1.21 0.44
N LEU A 226 -18.68 -0.05 1.00
CA LEU A 226 -18.66 1.22 0.28
C LEU A 226 -17.24 1.57 -0.19
N VAL A 227 -16.25 1.47 0.70
CA VAL A 227 -14.84 1.67 0.37
C VAL A 227 -14.39 0.68 -0.71
N ALA A 228 -14.75 -0.59 -0.64
CA ALA A 228 -14.35 -1.59 -1.63
C ALA A 228 -14.89 -1.25 -3.02
N ARG A 229 -16.16 -0.82 -3.11
CA ARG A 229 -16.76 -0.38 -4.38
C ARG A 229 -16.03 0.84 -4.96
N GLU A 230 -15.80 1.87 -4.15
CA GLU A 230 -15.09 3.07 -4.62
C GLU A 230 -13.62 2.79 -4.93
N SER A 231 -12.96 1.91 -4.16
CA SER A 231 -11.59 1.48 -4.43
C SER A 231 -11.49 0.78 -5.78
N GLN A 232 -12.43 -0.11 -6.10
CA GLN A 232 -12.47 -0.77 -7.40
C GLN A 232 -12.78 0.23 -8.52
N ARG A 233 -13.67 1.21 -8.30
CA ARG A 233 -13.93 2.27 -9.26
C ARG A 233 -12.67 3.08 -9.60
N LEU A 234 -11.88 3.44 -8.58
CA LEU A 234 -10.60 4.13 -8.77
C LEU A 234 -9.56 3.26 -9.53
N VAL A 235 -9.56 1.96 -9.27
CA VAL A 235 -8.73 1.00 -10.04
C VAL A 235 -9.15 1.00 -11.49
N ASP A 236 -10.45 0.83 -11.77
CA ASP A 236 -10.96 0.76 -13.14
C ASP A 236 -10.64 2.06 -13.91
N GLU A 237 -10.89 3.23 -13.32
CA GLU A 237 -10.54 4.54 -13.90
C GLU A 237 -9.04 4.68 -14.20
N SER A 238 -8.19 4.23 -13.28
CA SER A 238 -6.73 4.31 -13.44
C SER A 238 -6.16 3.40 -14.54
N GLN A 239 -6.96 2.46 -15.04
CA GLN A 239 -6.59 1.52 -16.09
C GLN A 239 -7.22 1.88 -17.44
N GLU A 240 -8.00 2.96 -17.52
CA GLU A 240 -8.56 3.46 -18.77
C GLU A 240 -7.50 4.09 -19.68
N ASP A 241 -7.75 4.01 -20.99
CA ASP A 241 -6.89 4.65 -21.98
C ASP A 241 -6.89 6.18 -21.80
N GLY A 242 -5.70 6.77 -21.64
CA GLY A 242 -5.56 8.22 -21.50
C GLY A 242 -5.72 8.75 -20.06
N TYR A 243 -5.77 7.87 -19.06
CA TYR A 243 -5.70 8.27 -17.66
C TYR A 243 -4.46 9.15 -17.38
N ASP A 244 -4.66 10.29 -16.70
CA ASP A 244 -3.60 11.19 -16.27
C ASP A 244 -3.42 11.12 -14.74
N PRO A 245 -2.35 10.48 -14.23
CA PRO A 245 -2.08 10.41 -12.79
C PRO A 245 -1.76 11.77 -12.15
N SER A 246 -1.54 12.80 -12.96
CA SER A 246 -1.26 14.18 -12.54
C SER A 246 -2.47 15.11 -12.64
N ALA A 247 -3.65 14.59 -13.01
CA ALA A 247 -4.84 15.39 -13.22
C ALA A 247 -5.20 16.25 -12.00
N ILE A 248 -5.59 17.50 -12.28
CA ILE A 248 -6.05 18.45 -11.25
C ILE A 248 -7.33 17.89 -10.62
N GLY A 249 -7.35 17.80 -9.28
CA GLY A 249 -8.52 17.35 -8.54
C GLY A 249 -8.45 15.91 -8.02
N ARG A 250 -7.33 15.19 -8.21
CA ARG A 250 -7.14 13.83 -7.64
C ARG A 250 -7.35 13.75 -6.12
N LEU A 251 -7.15 14.85 -5.39
CA LEU A 251 -7.37 14.91 -3.94
C LEU A 251 -8.79 15.33 -3.55
N ARG A 252 -9.71 15.48 -4.52
CA ARG A 252 -11.13 15.59 -4.20
C ARG A 252 -11.66 14.21 -3.82
N SER A 253 -12.51 14.19 -2.81
CA SER A 253 -13.14 12.95 -2.36
C SER A 253 -14.13 12.44 -3.41
N PRO A 254 -14.23 11.11 -3.61
CA PRO A 254 -15.14 10.53 -4.59
C PRO A 254 -16.57 10.37 -4.08
N TRP A 255 -16.85 10.63 -2.79
CA TRP A 255 -18.16 10.34 -2.22
C TRP A 255 -19.27 11.18 -2.86
N SER A 256 -20.36 10.54 -3.25
CA SER A 256 -21.59 11.21 -3.68
C SER A 256 -22.34 11.84 -2.50
N ALA A 257 -23.32 12.70 -2.78
CA ALA A 257 -24.18 13.27 -1.73
C ALA A 257 -24.92 12.18 -0.93
N GLU A 258 -25.40 11.13 -1.62
CA GLU A 258 -26.05 9.99 -0.98
C GLU A 258 -25.09 9.19 -0.10
N GLN A 259 -23.85 8.99 -0.58
CA GLN A 259 -22.80 8.32 0.20
C GLN A 259 -22.39 9.15 1.41
N HIS A 260 -22.38 10.49 1.32
CA HIS A 260 -22.15 11.35 2.47
C HIS A 260 -23.21 11.18 3.56
N VAL A 261 -24.50 11.11 3.17
CA VAL A 261 -25.61 10.83 4.10
C VAL A 261 -25.46 9.45 4.76
N GLU A 262 -25.10 8.44 3.98
CA GLU A 262 -24.84 7.09 4.50
C GLU A 262 -23.70 7.09 5.53
N LEU A 263 -22.58 7.74 5.20
CA LEU A 263 -21.41 7.87 6.09
C LEU A 263 -21.75 8.61 7.39
N ASP A 264 -22.51 9.72 7.33
CA ASP A 264 -22.92 10.45 8.54
C ASP A 264 -23.79 9.60 9.47
N SER A 265 -24.69 8.79 8.90
CA SER A 265 -25.54 7.89 9.70
C SER A 265 -24.73 6.86 10.49
N TRP A 266 -23.58 6.42 9.96
CA TRP A 266 -22.70 5.46 10.64
C TRP A 266 -21.85 6.11 11.72
N VAL A 267 -21.41 7.36 11.51
CA VAL A 267 -20.68 8.12 12.52
C VAL A 267 -21.59 8.44 13.71
N GLU A 268 -22.83 8.87 13.46
CA GLU A 268 -23.81 9.18 14.52
C GLU A 268 -24.14 7.96 15.40
N THR A 269 -24.12 6.76 14.81
CA THR A 269 -24.43 5.51 15.50
C THR A 269 -23.21 4.85 16.15
N SER A 270 -22.00 5.37 15.91
CA SER A 270 -20.74 4.86 16.48
C SER A 270 -20.13 5.88 17.45
N PRO A 271 -20.41 5.80 18.77
CA PRO A 271 -20.03 6.82 19.75
C PRO A 271 -18.52 6.86 20.09
N VAL A 272 -17.68 6.15 19.35
CA VAL A 272 -16.25 5.99 19.66
C VAL A 272 -15.46 7.06 18.92
N PHE A 273 -14.86 7.99 19.67
CA PHE A 273 -13.79 8.84 19.14
C PHE A 273 -12.67 7.94 18.58
N VAL A 274 -12.47 7.96 17.26
CA VAL A 274 -11.49 7.09 16.60
C VAL A 274 -10.09 7.65 16.85
N ASP A 275 -9.39 7.06 17.81
CA ASP A 275 -7.99 7.41 18.06
C ASP A 275 -7.07 6.76 17.02
N LEU A 276 -6.86 7.48 15.91
CA LEU A 276 -5.99 7.07 14.82
C LEU A 276 -4.49 7.25 15.12
N ARG A 277 -4.07 7.65 16.34
CA ARG A 277 -2.65 7.81 16.67
C ARG A 277 -1.89 6.50 16.53
N LEU A 278 -0.74 6.55 15.85
CA LEU A 278 0.06 5.38 15.47
C LEU A 278 1.35 5.26 16.29
N GLY A 279 1.79 4.03 16.52
CA GLY A 279 3.12 3.72 17.07
C GLY A 279 3.26 3.97 18.57
N ARG A 280 2.23 3.63 19.35
CA ARG A 280 2.34 3.45 20.81
C ARG A 280 3.24 2.28 21.18
#